data_AF-A0A2V8LF52-F1
#
_entry.id   AF-A0A2V8LF52-F1
#
_cell.length_a   1.000
_cell.length_b   1.000
_cell.length_c   1.000
_cell.angle_alpha   90.00
_cell.angle_beta   90.00
_cell.angle_gamma   90.00
#
_symmetry.space_group_name_H-M   'P 1'
#
loop_
_entity.id
_entity.type
_entity.pdbx_description
1 polymer ?
#
loop_
_entity_poly.entity_id
_entity_poly.type
_entity_poly.pdbx_seq_one_letter_code
_entity_poly.pdbx_strand_id
1 'polypeptide(L)'
;MVTNDSATGASPMVQDQASDETLAQANARLKDENRKLRELKEYRSAQIAHFAHELRTPLTSILGFAEILLSQEKISDAQRNFCERIQNSAHQLQRTLDQLSEVARTSQSPDTDYQESGKK
;
A
#
# COMPACT_ATOMS: atom_id res chain seq x y z
N MET A 1 6.37 56.38 -55.87
CA MET A 1 5.39 55.38 -56.35
C MET A 1 6.23 54.19 -56.80
N VAL A 2 6.42 53.09 -56.05
CA VAL A 2 5.57 52.21 -55.20
C VAL A 2 6.53 51.55 -54.18
N THR A 3 6.45 51.88 -52.87
CA THR A 3 5.94 51.07 -51.72
C THR A 3 6.45 49.61 -51.63
N ASN A 4 7.23 49.30 -50.57
CA ASN A 4 6.88 48.41 -49.44
C ASN A 4 6.98 46.91 -49.82
N ASP A 5 7.42 45.95 -49.01
CA ASP A 5 7.38 45.83 -47.56
C ASP A 5 8.36 44.73 -47.13
N SER A 6 8.85 44.87 -45.91
CA SER A 6 9.66 43.89 -45.20
C SER A 6 8.75 42.79 -44.67
N ALA A 7 8.96 41.55 -45.10
CA ALA A 7 8.38 40.39 -44.42
C ALA A 7 9.50 39.70 -43.62
N THR A 8 9.80 40.30 -42.47
CA THR A 8 10.58 39.69 -41.39
C THR A 8 9.83 38.47 -40.89
N GLY A 9 10.39 37.28 -41.09
CA GLY A 9 9.92 36.05 -40.48
C GLY A 9 10.12 36.10 -38.96
N ALA A 10 9.08 36.48 -38.23
CA ALA A 10 9.01 36.27 -36.79
C ALA A 10 8.56 34.82 -36.53
N SER A 11 9.51 33.90 -36.36
CA SER A 11 9.24 32.56 -35.83
C SER A 11 8.70 32.66 -34.39
N PRO A 12 7.74 31.81 -33.98
CA PRO A 12 7.01 31.93 -32.74
C PRO A 12 7.81 31.37 -31.55
N MET A 13 8.79 32.13 -31.04
CA MET A 13 9.61 31.73 -29.88
C MET A 13 8.87 31.87 -28.53
N VAL A 14 7.73 32.57 -28.52
CA VAL A 14 6.93 32.84 -27.30
C VAL A 14 5.99 31.67 -26.96
N GLN A 15 5.63 30.83 -27.94
CA GLN A 15 4.69 29.70 -27.74
C GLN A 15 5.34 28.52 -27.00
N ASP A 16 6.65 28.30 -27.20
CA ASP A 16 7.38 27.14 -26.67
C ASP A 16 7.69 27.27 -25.17
N GLN A 17 8.11 28.46 -24.72
CA GLN A 17 8.48 28.70 -23.32
C GLN A 17 7.27 28.61 -22.36
N ALA A 18 6.11 29.13 -22.78
CA ALA A 18 4.88 29.03 -21.99
C ALA A 18 4.36 27.59 -21.91
N SER A 19 4.59 26.79 -22.95
CA SER A 19 4.25 25.37 -22.98
C SER A 19 5.18 24.55 -22.08
N ASP A 20 6.48 24.82 -22.11
CA ASP A 20 7.48 24.18 -21.25
C ASP A 20 7.26 24.49 -19.76
N GLU A 21 6.92 25.74 -19.42
CA GLU A 21 6.61 26.13 -18.04
C GLU A 21 5.33 25.45 -17.53
N THR A 22 4.30 25.35 -18.37
CA THR A 22 3.06 24.60 -18.06
C THR A 22 3.34 23.11 -17.84
N LEU A 23 4.18 22.51 -18.68
CA LEU A 23 4.65 21.11 -18.56
C LEU A 23 5.44 20.88 -17.27
N ALA A 24 6.35 21.79 -16.93
CA ALA A 24 7.13 21.71 -15.69
C ALA A 24 6.21 21.79 -14.46
N GLN A 25 5.22 22.68 -14.48
CA GLN A 25 4.25 22.86 -13.40
C GLN A 25 3.34 21.63 -13.24
N ALA A 26 2.86 21.06 -14.35
CA ALA A 26 2.10 19.82 -14.36
C ALA A 26 2.92 18.63 -13.80
N ASN A 27 4.19 18.49 -14.21
CA ASN A 27 5.08 17.47 -13.69
C ASN A 27 5.35 17.63 -12.19
N ALA A 28 5.55 18.86 -11.70
CA ALA A 28 5.74 19.12 -10.28
C ALA A 28 4.50 18.73 -9.47
N ARG A 29 3.31 19.04 -9.98
CA ARG A 29 2.03 18.64 -9.36
C ARG A 29 1.85 17.13 -9.33
N LEU A 30 2.12 16.44 -10.44
CA LEU A 30 2.05 14.98 -10.50
C LEU A 30 3.03 14.32 -9.51
N LYS A 31 4.25 14.86 -9.37
CA LYS A 31 5.22 14.39 -8.39
C LYS A 31 4.72 14.58 -6.94
N ASP A 32 4.12 15.73 -6.62
CA ASP A 32 3.53 15.97 -5.30
C ASP A 32 2.36 15.03 -5.00
N GLU A 33 1.45 14.85 -5.96
CA GLU A 33 0.32 13.91 -5.82
C GLU A 33 0.81 12.47 -5.68
N ASN A 34 1.82 12.05 -6.44
CA ASN A 34 2.41 10.72 -6.33
C ASN A 34 3.07 10.51 -4.95
N ARG A 35 3.80 11.51 -4.44
CA ARG A 35 4.38 11.47 -3.09
C ARG A 35 3.29 11.29 -2.03
N LYS A 36 2.22 12.09 -2.06
CA LYS A 36 1.09 11.98 -1.12
C LYS A 36 0.43 10.61 -1.17
N LEU A 37 0.25 10.05 -2.37
CA LEU A 37 -0.29 8.70 -2.55
C LEU A 37 0.63 7.63 -1.95
N ARG A 38 1.95 7.76 -2.11
CA ARG A 38 2.93 6.85 -1.49
C ARG A 38 2.88 6.92 0.03
N GLU A 39 2.90 8.12 0.60
CA GLU A 39 2.80 8.33 2.05
C GLU A 39 1.51 7.70 2.62
N LEU A 40 0.38 7.90 1.95
CA LEU A 40 -0.89 7.30 2.36
C LEU A 40 -0.87 5.76 2.27
N LYS A 41 -0.28 5.21 1.20
CA LYS A 41 -0.14 3.76 1.01
C LYS A 41 0.74 3.14 2.11
N GLU A 42 1.84 3.80 2.44
CA GLU A 42 2.75 3.37 3.51
C GLU A 42 2.07 3.41 4.88
N TYR A 43 1.40 4.52 5.20
CA TYR A 43 0.63 4.66 6.44
C TYR A 43 -0.44 3.57 6.57
N ARG A 44 -1.21 3.34 5.51
CA ARG A 44 -2.25 2.29 5.49
C ARG A 44 -1.64 0.90 5.70
N SER A 45 -0.50 0.62 5.07
CA SER A 45 0.19 -0.66 5.22
C SER A 45 0.69 -0.86 6.66
N ALA A 46 1.26 0.19 7.27
CA ALA A 46 1.69 0.15 8.66
C ALA A 46 0.52 -0.10 9.64
N GLN A 47 -0.63 0.53 9.42
CA GLN A 47 -1.85 0.30 10.23
C GLN A 47 -2.33 -1.16 10.15
N ILE A 48 -2.38 -1.73 8.93
CA ILE A 48 -2.79 -3.13 8.73
C ILE A 48 -1.83 -4.08 9.47
N ALA A 49 -0.52 -3.88 9.32
CA ALA A 49 0.47 -4.70 10.02
C ALA A 49 0.31 -4.58 11.54
N HIS A 50 0.14 -3.36 12.06
CA HIS A 50 -0.05 -3.11 13.48
C HIS A 50 -1.25 -3.85 14.06
N PHE A 51 -2.44 -3.71 13.46
CA PHE A 51 -3.64 -4.40 13.94
C PHE A 51 -3.51 -5.92 13.86
N ALA A 52 -2.84 -6.45 12.83
CA ALA A 52 -2.59 -7.89 12.74
C ALA A 52 -1.70 -8.38 13.89
N HIS A 53 -0.70 -7.60 14.31
CA HIS A 53 0.11 -7.90 15.49
C HIS A 53 -0.71 -7.85 16.78
N GLU A 54 -1.52 -6.82 16.98
CA GLU A 54 -2.36 -6.70 18.18
C GLU A 54 -3.35 -7.84 18.31
N LEU A 55 -3.90 -8.34 17.20
CA LEU A 55 -4.82 -9.48 17.19
C LEU A 55 -4.15 -10.83 17.46
N ARG A 56 -2.83 -10.98 17.24
CA ARG A 56 -2.11 -12.22 17.57
C ARG A 56 -2.11 -12.52 19.07
N THR A 57 -2.02 -11.48 19.91
CA THR A 57 -2.00 -11.63 21.37
C THR A 57 -3.29 -12.23 21.94
N PRO A 58 -4.49 -11.65 21.71
CA PRO A 58 -5.74 -12.25 22.20
C PRO A 58 -6.03 -13.60 21.54
N LEU A 59 -5.61 -13.80 20.28
CA LEU A 59 -5.74 -15.10 19.62
C LEU A 59 -4.90 -16.20 20.28
N THR A 60 -3.67 -15.88 20.68
CA THR A 60 -2.81 -16.78 21.46
C THR A 60 -3.49 -17.20 22.76
N SER A 61 -4.11 -16.25 23.47
CA SER A 61 -4.86 -16.55 24.69
C SER A 61 -6.07 -17.46 24.43
N ILE A 62 -6.84 -17.21 23.38
CA ILE A 62 -7.99 -18.06 22.98
C ILE A 62 -7.52 -19.49 22.69
N LEU A 63 -6.41 -19.64 21.96
CA LEU A 63 -5.84 -20.94 21.64
C LEU A 63 -5.38 -21.67 22.91
N GLY A 64 -4.64 -20.99 23.78
CA GLY A 64 -4.18 -21.56 25.05
C GLY A 64 -5.33 -21.99 25.97
N PHE A 65 -6.41 -21.21 26.06
CA PHE A 65 -7.59 -21.62 26.83
C PHE A 65 -8.29 -22.84 26.22
N ALA A 66 -8.41 -22.92 24.89
CA ALA A 66 -8.97 -24.09 24.22
C ALA A 66 -8.11 -25.35 24.46
N GLU A 67 -6.78 -25.22 24.41
CA GLU A 67 -5.82 -26.30 24.71
C GLU A 67 -5.92 -26.78 26.16
N ILE A 68 -5.98 -25.85 27.12
CA ILE A 68 -6.16 -26.18 28.54
C ILE A 68 -7.46 -26.95 28.74
N LEU A 69 -8.58 -26.49 28.15
CA LEU A 69 -9.87 -27.17 28.26
C LEU A 69 -9.83 -28.57 27.65
N LEU A 70 -9.20 -28.74 26.49
CA LEU A 70 -9.05 -30.05 25.83
C LEU A 70 -8.18 -31.04 26.61
N SER A 71 -7.26 -30.53 27.43
CA SER A 71 -6.40 -31.34 28.30
C SER A 71 -7.11 -31.87 29.56
N GLN A 72 -8.30 -31.36 29.89
CA GLN A 72 -9.03 -31.79 31.09
C GLN A 72 -9.64 -33.19 30.90
N GLU A 73 -9.47 -34.05 31.91
CA GLU A 73 -10.02 -35.42 31.90
C GLU A 73 -11.56 -35.45 31.92
N LYS A 74 -12.21 -34.41 32.44
CA LYS A 74 -13.66 -34.35 32.68
C LYS A 74 -14.34 -33.29 31.83
N ILE A 75 -14.32 -33.46 30.51
CA ILE A 75 -15.15 -32.70 29.57
C ILE A 75 -16.10 -33.65 28.83
N SER A 76 -17.31 -33.19 28.52
CA SER A 76 -18.23 -33.94 27.67
C SER A 76 -17.77 -33.93 26.21
N ASP A 77 -18.25 -34.89 25.42
CA ASP A 77 -17.97 -34.94 23.98
C ASP A 77 -18.39 -33.65 23.25
N ALA A 78 -19.51 -33.04 23.67
CA ALA A 78 -19.97 -31.77 23.12
C ALA A 78 -19.00 -30.62 23.44
N GLN A 79 -18.49 -30.54 24.68
CA GLN A 79 -17.50 -29.55 25.08
C GLN A 79 -16.18 -29.74 24.32
N ARG A 80 -15.73 -30.99 24.16
CA ARG A 80 -14.56 -31.34 23.34
C ARG A 80 -14.73 -30.85 21.91
N ASN A 81 -15.86 -31.16 21.28
CA ASN A 81 -16.15 -30.72 19.91
C ASN A 81 -16.14 -29.19 19.78
N PHE A 82 -16.72 -28.45 20.74
CA PHE A 82 -16.66 -27.00 20.72
C PHE A 82 -15.24 -26.47 20.86
N CYS A 83 -14.43 -27.02 21.76
CA CYS A 83 -13.05 -26.59 21.94
C CYS A 83 -12.20 -26.88 20.69
N GLU A 84 -12.36 -28.03 20.05
CA GLU A 84 -11.70 -28.36 18.78
C GLU A 84 -12.11 -27.38 17.66
N ARG A 85 -13.39 -27.01 17.59
CA ARG A 85 -13.87 -26.01 16.63
C ARG A 85 -13.29 -24.63 16.88
N ILE A 86 -13.18 -24.22 18.15
CA ILE A 86 -12.53 -22.97 18.55
C ILE A 86 -11.05 -23.00 18.13
N GLN A 87 -10.34 -24.08 18.44
CA GLN A 87 -8.92 -24.25 18.10
C GLN A 87 -8.69 -24.18 16.58
N ASN A 88 -9.49 -24.91 15.80
CA ASN A 88 -9.42 -24.90 14.34
C ASN A 88 -9.69 -23.51 13.76
N SER A 89 -10.70 -22.81 14.29
CA SER A 89 -11.03 -21.44 13.86
C SER A 89 -9.92 -20.46 14.23
N ALA A 90 -9.32 -20.61 15.40
CA ALA A 90 -8.21 -19.78 15.86
C ALA A 90 -6.96 -19.97 14.98
N HIS A 91 -6.61 -21.21 14.63
CA HIS A 91 -5.52 -21.49 13.69
C HIS A 91 -5.80 -20.95 12.29
N GLN A 92 -7.04 -21.05 11.80
CA GLN A 92 -7.40 -20.46 10.52
C GLN A 92 -7.26 -18.93 10.55
N LEU A 93 -7.70 -18.28 11.63
CA LEU A 93 -7.52 -16.84 11.80
C LEU A 93 -6.04 -16.46 11.86
N GLN A 94 -5.20 -17.24 12.56
CA GLN A 94 -3.76 -17.00 12.64
C GLN A 94 -3.12 -16.97 11.24
N ARG A 95 -3.44 -17.95 10.39
CA ARG A 95 -2.96 -17.99 9.00
C ARG A 95 -3.41 -16.76 8.19
N THR A 96 -4.67 -16.34 8.36
CA THR A 96 -5.19 -15.14 7.70
C THR A 96 -4.48 -13.88 8.16
N LEU A 97 -4.19 -13.74 9.47
CA LEU A 97 -3.45 -12.59 10.01
C LEU A 97 -1.99 -12.56 9.50
N ASP A 98 -1.37 -13.72 9.34
CA ASP A 98 -0.02 -13.83 8.80
C ASP A 98 0.04 -13.40 7.33
N GLN A 99 -0.91 -13.88 6.50
CA GLN A 99 -1.06 -13.44 5.12
C GLN A 99 -1.34 -11.93 5.01
N LEU A 100 -2.23 -11.40 5.86
CA LEU A 100 -2.54 -9.98 5.88
C LEU A 100 -1.31 -9.13 6.24
N SER A 101 -0.51 -9.59 7.21
CA SER A 101 0.74 -8.93 7.59
C SER A 101 1.77 -8.96 6.46
N GLU A 102 1.83 -10.06 5.71
CA GLU A 102 2.73 -10.21 4.56
C GLU A 102 2.37 -9.24 3.43
N VAL A 103 1.09 -9.16 3.05
CA VAL A 103 0.60 -8.21 2.04
C VAL A 103 0.94 -6.77 2.42
N ALA A 104 0.79 -6.42 3.69
CA ALA A 104 1.15 -5.11 4.20
C ALA A 104 2.66 -4.80 4.05
N ARG A 105 3.54 -5.79 4.23
CA ARG A 105 4.99 -5.62 4.06
C ARG A 105 5.42 -5.58 2.59
N THR A 106 4.87 -6.44 1.74
CA THR A 106 5.25 -6.51 0.31
C THR A 106 4.88 -5.22 -0.43
N SER A 107 3.83 -4.53 0.02
CA SER A 107 3.42 -3.21 -0.49
C SER A 107 4.46 -2.10 -0.30
N GLN A 108 5.47 -2.32 0.55
CA GLN A 108 6.58 -1.39 0.82
C GLN A 108 7.81 -1.61 -0.07
N SER A 109 7.84 -2.66 -0.90
CA SER A 109 8.95 -2.83 -1.85
C SER A 109 8.91 -1.70 -2.89
N PRO A 110 10.01 -0.96 -3.12
CA PRO A 110 9.98 0.19 -4.00
C PRO A 110 9.66 -0.27 -5.43
N ASP A 111 8.59 0.28 -6.01
CA ASP A 111 8.47 0.36 -7.47
C ASP A 111 9.76 1.03 -7.95
N THR A 112 10.61 0.24 -8.60
CA THR A 112 11.96 0.66 -8.97
C THR A 112 11.84 1.89 -9.86
N ASP A 113 12.48 2.96 -9.42
CA ASP A 113 12.48 4.26 -10.06
C ASP A 113 12.84 4.10 -11.54
N TYR A 114 11.89 4.33 -12.45
CA TYR A 114 12.19 4.61 -13.84
C TYR A 114 12.82 6.00 -13.90
N GLN A 115 14.09 6.11 -13.50
CA GLN A 115 14.91 7.28 -13.76
C GLN A 115 15.73 7.03 -15.03
N GLU A 116 15.59 7.97 -15.96
CA GLU A 116 16.55 8.32 -17.00
C GLU A 116 16.90 7.24 -18.05
N SER A 117 16.06 7.14 -19.09
CA SER A 117 16.55 6.81 -20.42
C SER A 117 15.91 7.74 -21.43
N GLY A 118 16.53 8.90 -21.65
CA GLY A 118 16.03 9.91 -22.58
C GLY A 118 16.95 11.08 -22.87
N LYS A 119 18.24 11.02 -22.50
CA LYS A 119 19.25 11.95 -23.01
C LYS A 119 20.32 11.19 -23.77
N LYS A 120 20.10 11.03 -25.07
CA LYS A 120 21.13 11.04 -26.12
C LYS A 120 20.55 11.75 -27.34
#